data_AF-A0A1C1C9Z2-F1
#
_entry.id   AF-A0A1C1C9Z2-F1
#
_cell.length_a   1.000
_cell.length_b   1.000
_cell.length_c   1.000
_cell.angle_alpha   90.00
_cell.angle_beta   90.00
_cell.angle_gamma   90.00
#
_symmetry.space_group_name_H-M   'P 1'
#
loop_
_entity.id
_entity.type
_entity.pdbx_description
1 polymer ?
#
loop_
_entity_poly.entity_id
_entity_poly.type
_entity_poly.pdbx_seq_one_letter_code
_entity_poly.pdbx_strand_id
1 'polypeptide(L)'
;MEKPQDFPKSLAVLTGISAFLFVCPPAIGFHYLGQYSTAPAFGSLGPERFKKGSFAFVIVPTTVIAVIYSNVTAKFIYYRVMGKSRHAHSNTIIGWGVWFAVIVVIWVLALIFAEVIPSMGDFLSLLGAAFDSFFGFMSIMTVIHICVMLVGLFLLGPGLYAAVKAIIADYSGATNPAFSCADLSI
;
A
#
# COMPACT_ATOMS: atom_id res chain seq x y z
N MET A 1 -22.57 -10.74 -7.30
CA MET A 1 -22.34 -11.57 -8.51
C MET A 1 -23.60 -12.35 -8.77
N GLU A 2 -24.25 -12.13 -9.91
CA GLU A 2 -25.53 -12.79 -10.23
C GLU A 2 -25.33 -14.25 -10.65
N LYS A 3 -24.14 -14.61 -11.18
CA LYS A 3 -23.77 -15.97 -11.56
C LYS A 3 -22.35 -16.30 -11.06
N PRO A 4 -22.14 -17.41 -10.31
CA PRO A 4 -20.82 -17.77 -9.77
C PRO A 4 -19.80 -18.19 -10.85
N GLN A 5 -20.28 -18.67 -12.00
CA GLN A 5 -19.45 -19.05 -13.15
C GLN A 5 -18.74 -17.88 -13.84
N ASP A 6 -19.15 -16.63 -13.58
CA ASP A 6 -18.48 -15.45 -14.15
C ASP A 6 -17.29 -14.98 -13.30
N PHE A 7 -17.06 -15.57 -12.12
CA PHE A 7 -15.90 -15.26 -11.28
C PHE A 7 -14.55 -15.33 -12.03
N PRO A 8 -14.22 -16.42 -12.76
CA PRO A 8 -12.98 -16.47 -13.54
C PRO A 8 -12.95 -15.43 -14.67
N LYS A 9 -14.10 -15.07 -15.27
CA LYS A 9 -14.14 -14.02 -16.31
C LYS A 9 -13.85 -12.65 -15.72
N SER A 10 -14.46 -12.31 -14.58
CA SER A 10 -14.18 -11.07 -13.86
C SER A 10 -12.72 -10.97 -13.42
N LEU A 11 -12.14 -12.08 -12.94
CA LEU A 11 -10.72 -12.13 -12.58
C LEU A 11 -9.82 -11.95 -13.80
N ALA A 12 -10.12 -12.61 -14.92
CA ALA A 12 -9.33 -12.46 -16.15
C ALA A 12 -9.37 -11.01 -16.68
N VAL A 13 -10.54 -10.36 -16.66
CA VAL A 13 -10.68 -8.95 -17.06
C VAL A 13 -9.91 -8.03 -16.11
N LEU A 14 -10.00 -8.26 -14.79
CA LEU A 14 -9.25 -7.50 -13.79
C LEU A 14 -7.74 -7.64 -14.01
N THR A 15 -7.23 -8.86 -14.19
CA THR A 15 -5.81 -9.12 -14.44
C THR A 15 -5.35 -8.45 -15.73
N GLY A 16 -6.14 -8.51 -16.80
CA GLY A 16 -5.82 -7.85 -18.07
C GLY A 16 -5.73 -6.32 -17.95
N ILE A 17 -6.71 -5.69 -17.29
CA ILE A 17 -6.70 -4.23 -17.06
C ILE A 17 -5.54 -3.82 -16.14
N SER A 18 -5.31 -4.57 -15.06
CA SER A 18 -4.20 -4.31 -14.15
C SER A 18 -2.85 -4.43 -14.86
N ALA A 19 -2.62 -5.48 -15.64
CA ALA A 19 -1.38 -5.64 -16.41
C ALA A 19 -1.16 -4.46 -17.37
N PHE A 20 -2.21 -4.00 -18.04
CA PHE A 20 -2.13 -2.81 -18.90
C PHE A 20 -1.76 -1.54 -18.12
N LEU A 21 -2.44 -1.27 -16.99
CA LEU A 21 -2.22 -0.09 -16.15
C LEU A 21 -0.87 -0.12 -15.40
N PHE A 22 -0.28 -1.29 -15.15
CA PHE A 22 1.02 -1.41 -14.51
C PHE A 22 2.20 -1.47 -15.50
N VAL A 23 1.96 -1.81 -16.78
CA VAL A 23 3.02 -1.86 -17.80
C VAL A 23 3.10 -0.56 -18.60
N CYS A 24 1.97 -0.06 -19.12
CA CYS A 24 1.99 1.06 -20.07
C CYS A 24 2.40 2.41 -19.43
N PRO A 25 1.79 2.87 -18.31
CA PRO A 25 2.18 4.15 -17.71
C PRO A 25 3.63 4.21 -17.23
N PRO A 26 4.19 3.19 -16.54
CA PRO A 26 5.60 3.21 -16.18
C PRO A 26 6.54 3.12 -17.37
N ALA A 27 6.23 2.32 -18.40
CA ALA A 27 7.05 2.24 -19.62
C ALA A 27 7.16 3.60 -20.33
N ILE A 28 6.04 4.32 -20.45
CA ILE A 28 6.02 5.68 -20.99
C ILE A 28 6.79 6.64 -20.06
N GLY A 29 6.59 6.54 -18.75
CA GLY A 29 7.31 7.32 -17.76
C GLY A 29 8.83 7.16 -17.87
N PHE A 30 9.35 5.92 -17.86
CA PHE A 30 10.78 5.65 -17.97
C PHE A 30 11.38 6.05 -19.32
N HIS A 31 10.61 6.02 -20.40
CA HIS A 31 11.08 6.52 -21.70
C HIS A 31 11.34 8.04 -21.67
N TYR A 32 10.47 8.83 -21.04
CA TYR A 32 10.60 10.29 -21.01
C TYR A 32 11.46 10.81 -19.84
N LEU A 33 11.47 10.14 -18.68
CA LEU A 33 12.20 10.56 -17.48
C LEU A 33 13.59 9.93 -17.37
N GLY A 34 13.86 8.84 -18.10
CA GLY A 34 15.10 8.09 -18.00
C GLY A 34 15.22 7.24 -16.74
N GLN A 35 16.39 6.62 -16.55
CA GLN A 35 16.65 5.64 -15.49
C GLN A 35 16.79 6.23 -14.07
N TYR A 36 16.96 7.55 -13.95
CA TYR A 36 17.20 8.25 -12.67
C TYR A 36 15.95 8.94 -12.11
N SER A 37 14.75 8.49 -12.50
CA SER A 37 13.50 9.04 -11.97
C SER A 37 13.39 8.80 -10.46
N THR A 38 13.22 9.86 -9.67
CA THR A 38 12.94 9.76 -8.24
C THR A 38 11.63 9.01 -7.99
N ALA A 39 11.56 8.16 -6.97
CA ALA A 39 10.30 7.57 -6.53
C ALA A 39 9.56 8.54 -5.60
N PRO A 40 8.28 8.87 -5.86
CA PRO A 40 7.42 8.43 -6.96
C PRO A 40 7.74 9.15 -8.28
N ALA A 41 7.60 8.46 -9.43
CA ALA A 41 8.01 8.94 -10.76
C ALA A 41 7.50 10.36 -11.11
N PHE A 42 6.32 10.75 -10.60
CA PHE A 42 5.77 12.09 -10.76
C PHE A 42 6.61 13.21 -10.13
N GLY A 43 7.44 12.89 -9.15
CA GLY A 43 8.35 13.82 -8.48
C GLY A 43 9.45 14.35 -9.39
N SER A 44 9.79 13.59 -10.44
CA SER A 44 10.82 13.91 -11.44
C SER A 44 10.25 14.53 -12.73
N LEU A 45 8.96 14.90 -12.74
CA LEU A 45 8.39 15.71 -13.82
C LEU A 45 8.97 17.14 -13.76
N GLY A 46 9.54 17.63 -14.86
CA GLY A 46 10.26 18.91 -14.90
C GLY A 46 9.40 20.14 -14.54
N PRO A 47 8.25 20.39 -15.21
CA PRO A 47 7.44 21.57 -14.91
C PRO A 47 6.60 21.38 -13.63
N GLU A 48 6.76 22.28 -12.66
CA GLU A 48 6.00 22.30 -11.39
C GLU A 48 4.48 22.27 -11.58
N ARG A 49 3.97 22.83 -12.69
CA ARG A 49 2.55 22.79 -13.03
C ARG A 49 2.02 21.37 -13.24
N PHE A 50 2.81 20.52 -13.93
CA PHE A 50 2.42 19.13 -14.17
C PHE A 50 2.59 18.28 -12.92
N LYS A 51 3.63 18.55 -12.11
CA LYS A 51 3.82 17.89 -10.81
C LYS A 51 2.59 18.09 -9.91
N LYS A 52 2.15 19.34 -9.71
CA LYS A 52 0.96 19.64 -8.90
C LYS A 52 -0.33 19.01 -9.46
N GLY A 53 -0.49 19.03 -10.79
CA GLY A 53 -1.63 18.38 -11.45
C GLY A 53 -1.66 16.86 -11.24
N SER A 54 -0.53 16.18 -11.42
CA SER A 54 -0.42 14.73 -11.21
C SER A 54 -0.64 14.34 -9.74
N PHE A 55 -0.11 15.11 -8.79
CA PHE A 55 -0.34 14.88 -7.36
C PHE A 55 -1.81 15.07 -6.95
N ALA A 56 -2.59 15.91 -7.63
CA ALA A 56 -4.01 16.06 -7.31
C ALA A 56 -4.83 14.79 -7.66
N PHE A 57 -4.56 14.17 -8.82
CA PHE A 57 -5.32 12.99 -9.26
C PHE A 57 -4.97 11.73 -8.49
N VAL A 58 -3.73 11.59 -7.97
CA VAL A 58 -3.33 10.42 -7.17
C VAL A 58 -3.95 10.43 -5.76
N ILE A 59 -4.30 11.59 -5.22
CA ILE A 59 -4.93 11.69 -3.89
C ILE A 59 -6.25 10.91 -3.86
N VAL A 60 -7.08 11.03 -4.91
CA VAL A 60 -8.41 10.38 -4.96
C VAL A 60 -8.34 8.85 -4.82
N PRO A 61 -7.63 8.11 -5.69
CA PRO A 61 -7.53 6.65 -5.57
C PRO A 61 -6.77 6.24 -4.30
N THR A 62 -5.74 6.98 -3.87
CA THR A 62 -4.99 6.66 -2.65
C THR A 62 -5.86 6.77 -1.40
N THR A 63 -6.68 7.82 -1.28
CA THR A 63 -7.61 7.97 -0.15
C THR A 63 -8.69 6.89 -0.18
N VAL A 64 -9.23 6.55 -1.36
CA VAL A 64 -10.23 5.47 -1.49
C VAL A 64 -9.65 4.13 -1.05
N ILE A 65 -8.44 3.78 -1.50
CA ILE A 65 -7.75 2.53 -1.13
C ILE A 65 -7.45 2.52 0.38
N ALA A 66 -6.95 3.63 0.94
CA ALA A 66 -6.67 3.76 2.37
C ALA A 66 -7.93 3.51 3.23
N VAL A 67 -9.06 4.09 2.85
CA VAL A 67 -10.35 3.89 3.55
C VAL A 67 -10.83 2.45 3.44
N ILE A 68 -10.72 1.83 2.26
CA ILE A 68 -11.12 0.43 2.07
C ILE A 68 -10.28 -0.50 2.93
N TYR A 69 -8.95 -0.40 2.90
CA TYR A 69 -8.06 -1.26 3.68
C TYR A 69 -8.16 -1.02 5.19
N SER A 70 -8.36 0.24 5.62
CA SER A 70 -8.64 0.56 7.01
C SER A 70 -9.95 -0.10 7.46
N ASN A 71 -11.01 -0.06 6.65
CA ASN A 71 -12.29 -0.69 6.99
C ASN A 71 -12.22 -2.23 6.99
N VAL A 72 -11.51 -2.85 6.05
CA VAL A 72 -11.32 -4.31 6.02
C VAL A 72 -10.58 -4.77 7.28
N THR A 73 -9.48 -4.09 7.62
CA THR A 73 -8.70 -4.37 8.83
C THR A 73 -9.53 -4.12 10.10
N ALA A 74 -10.27 -3.01 10.15
CA ALA A 74 -11.12 -2.67 11.28
C ALA A 74 -12.22 -3.71 11.49
N LYS A 75 -12.83 -4.22 10.42
CA LYS A 75 -13.85 -5.27 10.50
C LYS A 75 -13.27 -6.58 11.01
N PHE A 76 -12.06 -6.96 10.57
CA PHE A 76 -11.36 -8.14 11.09
C PHE A 76 -11.08 -8.01 12.60
N ILE A 77 -10.52 -6.87 13.04
CA ILE A 77 -10.25 -6.60 14.46
C ILE A 77 -11.57 -6.55 15.25
N TYR A 78 -12.60 -5.89 14.73
CA TYR A 78 -13.90 -5.77 15.36
C TYR A 78 -14.53 -7.15 15.62
N TYR A 79 -14.53 -8.06 14.63
CA TYR A 79 -15.00 -9.43 14.85
C TYR A 79 -14.14 -10.20 15.85
N ARG A 80 -12.83 -9.93 15.89
CA ARG A 80 -11.92 -10.59 16.83
C ARG A 80 -12.11 -10.12 18.28
N VAL A 81 -12.45 -8.84 18.46
CA VAL A 81 -12.70 -8.21 19.78
C VAL A 81 -14.11 -8.48 20.26
N MET A 82 -15.13 -8.30 19.40
CA MET A 82 -16.53 -8.46 19.78
C MET A 82 -17.01 -9.91 19.76
N GLY A 83 -16.28 -10.83 19.11
CA GLY A 83 -16.61 -12.26 19.07
C GLY A 83 -18.07 -12.51 18.68
N LYS A 84 -18.76 -13.33 19.48
CA LYS A 84 -20.21 -13.61 19.35
C LYS A 84 -21.10 -12.68 20.20
N SER A 85 -20.61 -11.52 20.64
CA SER A 85 -21.39 -10.64 21.54
C SER A 85 -22.60 -10.00 20.83
N ARG A 86 -23.66 -9.68 21.60
CA ARG A 86 -24.88 -9.01 21.09
C ARG A 86 -24.57 -7.64 20.46
N HIS A 87 -23.50 -6.99 20.89
CA HIS A 87 -23.04 -5.70 20.36
C HIS A 87 -22.53 -5.80 18.92
N ALA A 88 -22.15 -7.00 18.45
CA ALA A 88 -21.70 -7.20 17.07
C ALA A 88 -22.83 -7.06 16.04
N HIS A 89 -24.08 -7.38 16.44
CA HIS A 89 -25.24 -7.43 15.54
C HIS A 89 -26.29 -6.35 15.81
N SER A 90 -26.24 -5.72 16.98
CA SER A 90 -27.20 -4.68 17.37
C SER A 90 -26.54 -3.30 17.35
N ASN A 91 -27.27 -2.29 16.86
CA ASN A 91 -26.87 -0.88 16.91
C ASN A 91 -26.76 -0.41 18.36
N THR A 92 -25.61 -0.67 18.97
CA THR A 92 -25.30 -0.30 20.35
C THR A 92 -24.24 0.80 20.35
N ILE A 93 -24.33 1.73 21.31
CA ILE A 93 -23.33 2.79 21.48
C ILE A 93 -21.95 2.19 21.75
N ILE A 94 -21.88 1.07 22.49
CA ILE A 94 -20.64 0.33 22.74
C ILE A 94 -20.07 -0.24 21.43
N GLY A 95 -20.93 -0.81 20.56
CA GLY A 95 -20.52 -1.29 19.24
C GLY A 95 -19.91 -0.20 18.36
N TRP A 96 -20.61 0.93 18.27
CA TRP A 96 -20.11 2.11 17.55
C TRP A 96 -18.81 2.66 18.16
N GLY A 97 -18.73 2.74 19.48
CA GLY A 97 -17.54 3.22 20.19
C GLY A 97 -16.32 2.34 19.94
N VAL A 98 -16.46 1.01 20.00
CA VAL A 98 -15.36 0.08 19.70
C VAL A 98 -14.96 0.16 18.22
N TRP A 99 -15.92 0.27 17.31
CA TRP A 99 -15.62 0.43 15.88
C TRP A 99 -14.84 1.73 15.60
N PHE A 100 -15.28 2.86 16.14
CA PHE A 100 -14.55 4.12 16.05
C PHE A 100 -13.17 4.05 16.69
N ALA A 101 -13.04 3.43 17.87
CA ALA A 101 -11.75 3.27 18.53
C ALA A 101 -10.77 2.45 17.68
N VAL A 102 -11.23 1.36 17.06
CA VAL A 102 -10.40 0.54 16.15
C VAL A 102 -9.96 1.34 14.93
N ILE A 103 -10.86 2.12 14.32
CA ILE A 103 -10.52 3.00 13.20
C ILE A 103 -9.45 4.03 13.62
N VAL A 104 -9.65 4.74 14.73
CA VAL A 104 -8.68 5.73 15.22
C VAL A 104 -7.31 5.11 15.45
N VAL A 105 -7.24 3.93 16.07
CA VAL A 105 -5.97 3.23 16.29
C VAL A 105 -5.28 2.89 14.96
N ILE A 106 -6.00 2.38 13.96
CA ILE A 106 -5.43 2.07 12.64
C ILE A 106 -4.88 3.34 11.97
N TRP A 107 -5.60 4.46 12.04
CA TRP A 107 -5.16 5.72 11.45
C TRP A 107 -3.97 6.34 12.19
N VAL A 108 -3.92 6.27 13.52
CA VAL A 108 -2.76 6.71 14.30
C VAL A 108 -1.53 5.89 13.94
N LEU A 109 -1.65 4.57 13.81
CA LEU A 109 -0.55 3.72 13.34
C LEU A 109 -0.11 4.11 11.92
N ALA A 110 -1.05 4.36 11.01
CA ALA A 110 -0.74 4.82 9.66
C ALA A 110 0.00 6.16 9.64
N LEU A 111 -0.38 7.12 10.49
CA LEU A 111 0.31 8.40 10.64
C LEU A 111 1.73 8.23 11.20
N ILE A 112 1.92 7.34 12.19
CA ILE A 112 3.26 7.02 12.70
C ILE A 112 4.13 6.45 11.58
N PHE A 113 3.63 5.50 10.79
CA PHE A 113 4.38 4.95 9.66
C PHE A 113 4.66 6.00 8.57
N ALA A 114 3.74 6.94 8.32
CA ALA A 114 3.94 8.01 7.34
C ALA A 114 5.04 8.99 7.73
N GLU A 115 5.20 9.30 9.03
CA GLU A 115 6.23 10.19 9.55
C GLU A 115 7.58 9.50 9.75
N VAL A 116 7.58 8.24 10.15
CA VAL A 116 8.81 7.50 10.47
C VAL A 116 9.57 7.11 9.20
N ILE A 117 8.87 6.89 8.08
CA ILE A 117 9.46 6.37 6.85
C ILE A 117 9.64 7.51 5.85
N PRO A 118 10.86 8.02 5.63
CA PRO A 118 11.11 9.06 4.63
C PRO A 118 10.98 8.56 3.18
N SER A 119 11.41 7.32 2.90
CA SER A 119 11.33 6.70 1.57
C SER A 119 10.12 5.77 1.43
N MET A 120 9.06 6.25 0.79
CA MET A 120 7.83 5.46 0.54
C MET A 120 8.06 4.30 -0.44
N GLY A 121 8.97 4.46 -1.42
CA GLY A 121 9.21 3.44 -2.45
C GLY A 121 9.82 2.16 -1.91
N ASP A 122 10.80 2.29 -1.01
CA ASP A 122 11.46 1.15 -0.37
C ASP A 122 10.51 0.41 0.57
N PHE A 123 9.68 1.17 1.30
CA PHE A 123 8.66 0.58 2.16
C PHE A 123 7.57 -0.17 1.39
N LEU A 124 7.07 0.37 0.28
CA LEU A 124 6.11 -0.33 -0.59
C LEU A 124 6.72 -1.60 -1.20
N SER A 125 7.99 -1.55 -1.60
CA SER A 125 8.70 -2.72 -2.13
C SER A 125 8.86 -3.81 -1.08
N LEU A 126 9.14 -3.43 0.18
CA LEU A 126 9.19 -4.33 1.32
C LEU A 126 7.82 -4.96 1.62
N LEU A 127 6.76 -4.14 1.67
CA LEU A 127 5.39 -4.62 1.91
C LEU A 127 4.92 -5.56 0.78
N GLY A 128 5.23 -5.23 -0.47
CA GLY A 128 4.95 -6.09 -1.62
C GLY A 128 5.66 -7.43 -1.50
N ALA A 129 6.97 -7.44 -1.25
CA ALA A 129 7.73 -8.68 -1.09
C ALA A 129 7.22 -9.54 0.10
N ALA A 130 6.86 -8.90 1.22
CA ALA A 130 6.43 -9.60 2.43
C ALA A 130 4.98 -10.12 2.36
N PHE A 131 4.04 -9.32 1.88
CA PHE A 131 2.60 -9.63 1.93
C PHE A 131 2.03 -10.16 0.61
N ASP A 132 2.46 -9.64 -0.55
CA ASP A 132 1.93 -10.09 -1.85
C ASP A 132 2.32 -11.54 -2.13
N SER A 133 3.56 -11.91 -1.78
CA SER A 133 4.06 -13.29 -1.86
C SER A 133 3.21 -14.29 -1.08
N PHE A 134 2.57 -13.86 0.03
CA PHE A 134 1.75 -14.75 0.86
C PHE A 134 0.36 -15.00 0.26
N PHE A 135 -0.23 -14.02 -0.43
CA PHE A 135 -1.58 -14.16 -1.01
C PHE A 135 -1.63 -14.97 -2.31
N GLY A 136 -0.50 -15.12 -3.01
CA GLY A 136 -0.41 -15.93 -4.24
C GLY A 136 -0.84 -17.40 -4.07
N PHE A 137 -0.89 -17.93 -2.85
CA PHE A 137 -1.35 -19.30 -2.59
C PHE A 137 -2.84 -19.51 -2.93
N MET A 138 -3.65 -18.45 -2.99
CA MET A 138 -5.08 -18.57 -3.31
C MET A 138 -5.35 -18.74 -4.82
N SER A 139 -4.45 -18.29 -5.69
CA SER A 139 -4.62 -18.34 -7.15
C SER A 139 -4.00 -19.62 -7.76
N ILE A 140 -4.88 -20.59 -8.01
CA ILE A 140 -4.83 -21.87 -8.75
C ILE A 140 -3.58 -22.40 -9.52
N MET A 141 -2.35 -21.90 -9.37
CA MET A 141 -1.14 -22.41 -10.04
C MET A 141 0.01 -22.62 -9.07
N THR A 142 -0.12 -23.65 -8.21
CA THR A 142 0.73 -23.90 -7.04
C THR A 142 2.24 -23.99 -7.32
N VAL A 143 2.67 -24.49 -8.49
CA VAL A 143 4.10 -24.79 -8.72
C VAL A 143 4.94 -23.53 -9.00
N ILE A 144 4.46 -22.63 -9.88
CA ILE A 144 5.17 -21.37 -10.15
C ILE A 144 5.13 -20.46 -8.91
N HIS A 145 4.04 -20.49 -8.15
CA HIS A 145 3.88 -19.67 -6.95
C HIS A 145 4.77 -20.11 -5.78
N ILE A 146 5.05 -21.41 -5.60
CA ILE A 146 6.05 -21.85 -4.61
C ILE A 146 7.43 -21.30 -4.95
N CYS A 147 7.83 -21.34 -6.23
CA CYS A 147 9.10 -20.75 -6.67
C CYS A 147 9.12 -19.23 -6.42
N VAL A 148 8.04 -18.52 -6.74
CA VAL A 148 7.91 -17.08 -6.48
C VAL A 148 7.91 -16.79 -4.97
N MET A 149 7.30 -17.62 -4.14
CA MET A 149 7.31 -17.48 -2.68
C MET A 149 8.71 -17.71 -2.11
N LEU A 150 9.46 -18.69 -2.61
CA LEU A 150 10.86 -18.91 -2.22
C LEU A 150 11.75 -17.76 -2.67
N VAL A 151 11.56 -17.23 -3.88
CA VAL A 151 12.27 -16.04 -4.36
C VAL A 151 11.87 -14.81 -3.54
N GLY A 152 10.59 -14.62 -3.23
CA GLY A 152 10.08 -13.53 -2.40
C GLY A 152 10.62 -13.58 -0.97
N LEU A 153 10.67 -14.77 -0.36
CA LEU A 153 11.27 -14.98 0.96
C LEU A 153 12.80 -14.80 0.93
N PHE A 154 13.47 -15.26 -0.13
CA PHE A 154 14.90 -15.02 -0.33
C PHE A 154 15.21 -13.53 -0.54
N LEU A 155 14.33 -12.79 -1.22
CA LEU A 155 14.42 -11.35 -1.40
C LEU A 155 14.03 -10.58 -0.13
N LEU A 156 13.28 -11.16 0.80
CA LEU A 156 12.92 -10.52 2.06
C LEU A 156 14.16 -10.24 2.92
N GLY A 157 15.15 -11.14 2.94
CA GLY A 157 16.43 -10.93 3.64
C GLY A 157 17.19 -9.68 3.16
N PRO A 158 17.66 -9.63 1.90
CA PRO A 158 18.35 -8.48 1.34
C PRO A 158 17.43 -7.26 1.17
N GLY A 159 16.14 -7.45 0.91
CA GLY A 159 15.16 -6.38 0.76
C GLY A 159 14.86 -5.65 2.07
N LEU A 160 14.66 -6.38 3.17
CA LEU A 160 14.55 -5.80 4.51
C LEU A 160 15.85 -5.09 4.90
N TYR A 161 17.01 -5.70 4.62
CA TYR A 161 18.31 -5.08 4.90
C TYR A 161 18.52 -3.79 4.10
N ALA A 162 18.16 -3.79 2.82
CA ALA A 162 18.23 -2.62 1.95
C ALA A 162 17.29 -1.51 2.44
N ALA A 163 16.05 -1.84 2.81
CA ALA A 163 15.09 -0.87 3.35
C ALA A 163 15.59 -0.25 4.66
N VAL A 164 16.10 -1.05 5.59
CA VAL A 164 16.68 -0.54 6.84
C VAL A 164 17.89 0.35 6.57
N LYS A 165 18.78 -0.03 5.63
CA LYS A 165 19.91 0.81 5.24
C LYS A 165 19.48 2.10 4.57
N ALA A 166 18.46 2.07 3.70
CA ALA A 166 17.93 3.25 3.05
C ALA A 166 17.36 4.23 4.10
N ILE A 167 16.59 3.73 5.06
CA ILE A 167 16.09 4.53 6.18
C ILE A 167 17.26 5.13 6.98
N ILE A 168 18.27 4.34 7.36
CA ILE A 168 19.44 4.86 8.10
C ILE A 168 20.19 5.91 7.27
N ALA A 169 20.34 5.70 5.97
CA ALA A 169 21.00 6.64 5.07
C ALA A 169 20.21 7.96 4.96
N ASP A 170 18.89 7.88 4.81
CA ASP A 170 17.99 9.03 4.76
C ASP A 170 18.12 9.86 6.05
N TYR A 171 18.01 9.22 7.22
CA TYR A 171 18.18 9.87 8.53
C TYR A 171 19.58 10.42 8.78
N SER A 172 20.62 9.90 8.10
CA SER A 172 21.98 10.44 8.17
C SER A 172 22.22 11.66 7.26
N GLY A 173 21.32 11.89 6.30
CA GLY A 173 21.35 13.02 5.38
C GLY A 173 20.66 14.27 5.95
N ALA A 174 20.05 15.04 5.07
CA ALA A 174 19.35 16.29 5.40
C ALA A 174 17.85 16.10 5.68
N THR A 175 17.41 14.89 6.03
CA THR A 175 15.99 14.65 6.33
C THR A 175 15.65 15.14 7.72
N ASN A 176 14.55 15.87 7.84
CA ASN A 176 14.04 16.30 9.14
C ASN A 176 13.67 15.09 10.02
N PRO A 177 13.86 15.17 11.36
CA PRO A 177 13.41 14.11 12.25
C PRO A 177 11.89 13.93 12.14
N ALA A 178 11.42 12.70 12.37
CA ALA A 178 9.99 12.40 12.45
C ALA A 178 9.29 13.37 13.41
N PHE A 179 8.11 13.87 13.04
CA PHE A 179 7.35 14.88 13.79
C PHE A 179 8.00 16.27 13.89
N SER A 180 8.95 16.61 13.01
CA SER A 180 9.47 17.98 12.92
C SER A 180 8.41 18.92 12.34
N CYS A 181 8.11 20.02 13.03
CA CYS A 181 7.23 21.09 12.52
C CYS A 181 7.88 21.94 11.41
N ALA A 182 8.94 21.45 10.76
CA ALA A 182 9.59 22.13 9.65
C ALA A 182 8.70 22.10 8.39
N ASP A 183 8.70 23.20 7.64
CA ASP A 183 7.92 23.32 6.41
C ASP A 183 8.38 22.28 5.37
N LEU A 184 7.44 21.46 4.89
CA LEU A 184 7.65 20.39 3.90
C LEU A 184 7.34 20.88 2.47
N SER A 185 7.03 22.17 2.28
CA SER A 185 6.80 22.70 0.93
C SER A 185 8.12 22.72 0.15
N ILE A 186 8.22 21.89 -0.88
CA ILE A 186 9.15 22.13 -1.98
C ILE A 186 8.70 23.35 -2.79
#